data_AF-A0A060R5Y0-F1
#
_entry.id   AF-A0A060R5Y0-F1
#
_cell.length_a   1.000
_cell.length_b   1.000
_cell.length_c   1.000
_cell.angle_alpha   90.00
_cell.angle_beta   90.00
_cell.angle_gamma   90.00
#
_symmetry.space_group_name_H-M   'P 1'
#
loop_
_entity.id
_entity.type
_entity.pdbx_description
1 polymer ?
#
loop_
_entity_poly.entity_id
_entity_poly.type
_entity_poly.pdbx_seq_one_letter_code
_entity_poly.pdbx_strand_id
1 'polypeptide(L)'
;MKKLFIIILCVISFSAQGQSSMQALKDRDIPTTTRLGIMYQRMTPTNEVSTLVQPIAKHPAMELNNPKALDSVRNLVVMRCESIGKDSLMTHELLYVLKPYLDWMQWIDPHLRVDSNYAFEDVRDTKSLKSFISQIKRLGVRFMLINDTLVVNRSIDPHIEVGDMIVRINDADASQLLHYSYHDRYQVPMTLLKNYNARHLTNKYTITLLRNGEQHTVDATTYNGNQTFKQMVINDQFKTKLYEQEKVGYLEIEQFYPNNSYLIKHIKTTINEFKKNNHY
;
A
#
# COMPACT_ATOMS: atom_id res chain seq x y z
N MET A 1 -12.53 -24.63 19.72
CA MET A 1 -11.26 -24.05 19.23
C MET A 1 -11.45 -22.56 18.97
N LYS A 2 -10.78 -21.68 19.74
CA LYS A 2 -10.87 -20.22 19.56
C LYS A 2 -9.87 -19.80 18.47
N LYS A 3 -10.36 -19.46 17.26
CA LYS A 3 -9.56 -18.79 16.22
C LYS A 3 -9.29 -17.35 16.71
N LEU A 4 -8.03 -16.99 16.98
CA LEU A 4 -7.66 -15.60 17.29
C LEU A 4 -7.65 -14.85 15.96
N PHE A 5 -8.72 -14.10 15.69
CA PHE A 5 -8.75 -13.15 14.60
C PHE A 5 -7.99 -11.91 15.06
N ILE A 6 -6.70 -11.81 14.73
CA ILE A 6 -5.99 -10.53 14.79
C ILE A 6 -6.45 -9.73 13.58
N ILE A 7 -7.63 -9.11 13.70
CA ILE A 7 -8.04 -8.05 12.79
C ILE A 7 -7.26 -6.83 13.26
N ILE A 8 -6.16 -6.49 12.59
CA ILE A 8 -5.58 -5.15 12.70
C ILE A 8 -6.55 -4.23 11.95
N LEU A 9 -7.64 -3.86 12.64
CA LEU A 9 -8.50 -2.75 12.26
C LEU A 9 -7.67 -1.49 12.47
N CYS A 10 -7.16 -0.88 11.41
CA CYS A 10 -6.89 0.55 11.45
C CYS A 10 -8.20 1.25 11.11
N VAL A 11 -8.96 1.53 12.18
CA VAL A 11 -9.92 2.61 12.37
C VAL A 11 -10.71 3.07 11.13
N ILE A 12 -11.66 2.24 10.71
CA ILE A 12 -13.05 2.70 10.73
C ILE A 12 -13.75 1.78 11.73
N SER A 13 -13.72 2.18 13.00
CA SER A 13 -14.66 1.62 13.97
C SER A 13 -16.05 2.06 13.52
N PHE A 14 -16.76 1.20 12.79
CA PHE A 14 -18.18 1.34 12.54
C PHE A 14 -18.92 1.23 13.88
N SER A 15 -18.98 2.34 14.62
CA SER A 15 -19.97 2.57 15.65
C SER A 15 -21.13 3.34 15.04
N ALA A 16 -21.82 2.71 14.08
CA ALA A 16 -23.10 3.18 13.58
C ALA A 16 -24.02 1.96 13.45
N GLN A 17 -24.87 1.80 14.48
CA GLN A 17 -26.11 1.02 14.50
C GLN A 17 -26.07 -0.39 13.90
N GLY A 18 -25.88 -1.36 14.79
CA GLY A 18 -26.09 -2.78 14.53
C GLY A 18 -24.96 -3.59 15.14
N GLN A 19 -25.18 -4.14 16.33
CA GLN A 19 -24.38 -5.26 16.82
C GLN A 19 -24.65 -6.46 15.90
N SER A 20 -24.08 -6.44 14.70
CA SER A 20 -23.97 -7.66 13.90
C SER A 20 -23.12 -8.60 14.74
N SER A 21 -23.71 -9.72 15.17
CA SER A 21 -22.98 -10.70 15.97
C SER A 21 -21.70 -11.09 15.22
N MET A 22 -20.63 -11.37 15.95
CA MET A 22 -19.40 -11.92 15.35
C MET A 22 -19.65 -13.19 14.52
N GLN A 23 -20.80 -13.84 14.71
CA GLN A 23 -21.26 -14.96 13.91
C GLN A 23 -21.83 -14.50 12.56
N ALA A 24 -22.72 -13.50 12.53
CA ALA A 24 -23.26 -12.95 11.28
C ALA A 24 -22.15 -12.37 10.37
N LEU A 25 -21.08 -11.84 10.94
CA LEU A 25 -19.90 -11.41 10.18
C LEU A 25 -19.10 -12.57 9.57
N LYS A 26 -19.07 -13.74 10.24
CA LYS A 26 -18.40 -14.95 9.74
C LYS A 26 -19.20 -15.64 8.64
N ASP A 27 -20.52 -15.57 8.72
CA ASP A 27 -21.39 -16.18 7.70
C ASP A 27 -21.25 -15.46 6.34
N ARG A 28 -20.63 -14.27 6.32
CA ARG A 28 -20.27 -13.49 5.12
C ARG A 28 -18.84 -13.74 4.62
N ASP A 29 -18.05 -14.56 5.31
CA ASP A 29 -16.66 -14.83 4.95
C ASP A 29 -16.61 -15.96 3.90
N ILE A 30 -16.11 -15.63 2.70
CA ILE A 30 -15.92 -16.56 1.60
C ILE A 30 -14.46 -17.06 1.61
N PRO A 31 -14.24 -18.38 1.70
CA PRO A 31 -12.90 -18.93 1.56
C PRO A 31 -12.42 -18.78 0.11
N THR A 32 -11.23 -18.23 -0.04
CA THR A 32 -10.50 -18.11 -1.31
C THR A 32 -9.19 -18.86 -1.16
N THR A 33 -8.97 -19.87 -1.99
CA THR A 33 -7.70 -20.59 -2.01
C THR A 33 -6.62 -19.70 -2.62
N THR A 34 -5.55 -19.49 -1.86
CA THR A 34 -4.34 -18.80 -2.32
C THR A 34 -3.18 -19.78 -2.29
N ARG A 35 -2.05 -19.40 -2.90
CA ARG A 35 -0.84 -20.22 -2.81
C ARG A 35 -0.33 -20.41 -1.37
N LEU A 36 -0.63 -19.46 -0.48
CA LEU A 36 -0.15 -19.46 0.90
C LEU A 36 -1.17 -20.06 1.89
N GLY A 37 -2.28 -20.61 1.39
CA GLY A 37 -3.36 -21.18 2.21
C GLY A 37 -4.72 -20.55 1.92
N ILE A 38 -5.69 -20.84 2.79
CA ILE A 38 -7.05 -20.33 2.67
C ILE A 38 -7.12 -18.92 3.28
N MET A 39 -7.46 -17.96 2.43
CA MET A 39 -7.78 -16.58 2.80
C MET A 39 -9.30 -16.41 2.86
N TYR A 40 -9.81 -15.62 3.79
CA TYR A 40 -11.22 -15.28 3.85
C TYR A 40 -11.43 -13.86 3.37
N GLN A 41 -12.31 -13.70 2.39
CA GLN A 41 -12.83 -12.40 1.95
C GLN A 41 -14.21 -12.20 2.53
N ARG A 42 -14.48 -11.02 3.09
CA ARG A 42 -15.79 -10.69 3.61
C ARG A 42 -16.63 -10.05 2.52
N MET A 43 -17.82 -10.61 2.28
CA MET A 43 -18.82 -9.94 1.45
C MET A 43 -19.52 -8.82 2.20
N THR A 44 -19.73 -7.71 1.50
CA THR A 44 -20.53 -6.58 1.97
C THR A 44 -21.78 -6.45 1.10
N PRO A 45 -22.99 -6.63 1.67
CA PRO A 45 -24.23 -6.38 0.94
C PRO A 45 -24.28 -4.95 0.39
N THR A 46 -24.70 -4.80 -0.87
CA THR A 46 -24.66 -3.51 -1.58
C THR A 46 -25.55 -2.46 -0.91
N ASN A 47 -26.67 -2.88 -0.32
CA ASN A 47 -27.58 -2.02 0.44
C ASN A 47 -26.97 -1.46 1.75
N GLU A 48 -25.86 -2.03 2.23
CA GLU A 48 -25.15 -1.55 3.42
C GLU A 48 -24.05 -0.53 3.06
N VAL A 49 -23.59 -0.47 1.80
CA VAL A 49 -22.38 0.28 1.42
C VAL A 49 -22.52 1.79 1.64
N SER A 50 -23.69 2.37 1.35
CA SER A 50 -23.94 3.80 1.55
C SER A 50 -23.89 4.20 3.03
N THR A 51 -24.20 3.27 3.94
CA THR A 51 -24.10 3.48 5.39
C THR A 51 -22.66 3.58 5.85
N LEU A 52 -21.69 3.16 5.04
CA LEU A 52 -20.28 3.26 5.35
C LEU A 52 -19.71 4.69 5.14
N VAL A 53 -20.44 5.52 4.39
CA VAL A 53 -20.09 6.91 4.10
C VAL A 53 -20.61 7.82 5.21
N GLN A 54 -19.76 8.03 6.21
CA GLN A 54 -20.09 8.76 7.45
C GLN A 54 -19.16 9.97 7.64
N PRO A 55 -19.60 11.00 8.39
CA PRO A 55 -18.70 12.08 8.77
C PRO A 55 -17.61 11.55 9.71
N ILE A 56 -16.42 12.16 9.67
CA ILE A 56 -15.33 11.76 10.56
C ILE A 56 -15.63 12.30 11.96
N ALA A 57 -15.99 11.40 12.87
CA ALA A 57 -16.25 11.75 14.26
C ALA A 57 -14.93 11.83 15.05
N LYS A 58 -14.79 12.87 15.90
CA LYS A 58 -13.66 13.04 16.83
C LYS A 58 -12.29 13.06 16.13
N HIS A 59 -12.11 14.03 15.23
CA HIS A 59 -10.87 14.25 14.52
C HIS A 59 -10.43 15.72 14.66
N PRO A 60 -9.12 16.04 14.75
CA PRO A 60 -8.65 17.42 14.85
C PRO A 60 -9.12 18.34 13.73
N ALA A 61 -9.39 17.77 12.55
CA ALA A 61 -9.88 18.47 11.36
C ALA A 61 -11.40 18.29 11.11
N MET A 62 -12.18 18.07 12.18
CA MET A 62 -13.63 17.81 12.07
C MET A 62 -14.44 18.97 11.48
N GLU A 63 -13.92 20.19 11.55
CA GLU A 63 -14.47 21.38 10.90
C GLU A 63 -14.44 21.30 9.36
N LEU A 64 -13.58 20.43 8.79
CA LEU A 64 -13.55 20.15 7.36
C LEU A 64 -14.64 19.17 6.93
N ASN A 65 -15.41 18.60 7.86
CA ASN A 65 -16.61 17.82 7.53
C ASN A 65 -17.66 18.75 6.91
N ASN A 66 -17.75 18.74 5.59
CA ASN A 66 -18.79 19.45 4.85
C ASN A 66 -19.93 18.49 4.48
N PRO A 67 -21.16 18.65 5.04
CA PRO A 67 -22.28 17.76 4.76
C PRO A 67 -22.63 17.66 3.27
N LYS A 68 -22.58 18.78 2.52
CA LYS A 68 -22.88 18.79 1.09
C LYS A 68 -21.83 18.00 0.28
N ALA A 69 -20.56 18.10 0.67
CA ALA A 69 -19.50 17.32 0.06
C ALA A 69 -19.67 15.82 0.36
N LEU A 70 -20.01 15.48 1.62
CA LEU A 70 -20.26 14.11 2.04
C LEU A 70 -21.47 13.49 1.32
N ASP A 71 -22.56 14.24 1.12
CA ASP A 71 -23.72 13.78 0.34
C ASP A 71 -23.35 13.55 -1.13
N SER A 72 -22.54 14.43 -1.72
CA SER A 72 -22.04 14.25 -3.09
C SER A 72 -21.16 13.00 -3.22
N VAL A 73 -20.28 12.77 -2.25
CA VAL A 73 -19.46 11.55 -2.14
C VAL A 73 -20.34 10.31 -1.98
N ARG A 74 -21.39 10.36 -1.14
CA ARG A 74 -22.33 9.25 -0.96
C ARG A 74 -23.03 8.90 -2.28
N ASN A 75 -23.45 9.90 -3.05
CA ASN A 75 -24.06 9.66 -4.37
C ASN A 75 -23.07 9.02 -5.36
N LEU A 76 -21.81 9.46 -5.38
CA LEU A 76 -20.76 8.81 -6.20
C LEU A 76 -20.55 7.34 -5.81
N VAL A 77 -20.56 7.03 -4.53
CA VAL A 77 -20.46 5.65 -4.01
C VAL A 77 -21.67 4.82 -4.46
N VAL A 78 -22.89 5.35 -4.35
CA VAL A 78 -24.12 4.67 -4.81
C VAL A 78 -24.07 4.39 -6.31
N MET A 79 -23.72 5.38 -7.14
CA MET A 79 -23.60 5.19 -8.59
C MET A 79 -22.55 4.12 -8.94
N ARG A 80 -21.43 4.06 -8.20
CA ARG A 80 -20.42 3.00 -8.39
C ARG A 80 -20.96 1.62 -8.00
N CYS A 81 -21.68 1.51 -6.88
CA CYS A 81 -22.39 0.28 -6.49
C CYS A 81 -23.32 -0.19 -7.62
N GLU A 82 -24.17 0.69 -8.14
CA GLU A 82 -25.12 0.40 -9.21
C GLU A 82 -24.41 -0.05 -10.50
N SER A 83 -23.29 0.59 -10.84
CA SER A 83 -22.49 0.22 -12.02
C SER A 83 -21.90 -1.19 -11.97
N ILE A 84 -21.63 -1.72 -10.76
CA ILE A 84 -21.15 -3.10 -10.58
C ILE A 84 -22.31 -4.10 -10.74
N GLY A 85 -23.53 -3.71 -10.35
CA GLY A 85 -24.73 -4.52 -10.56
C GLY A 85 -24.77 -5.83 -9.76
N LYS A 86 -24.12 -5.89 -8.59
CA LYS A 86 -24.10 -7.06 -7.69
C LYS A 86 -24.85 -6.80 -6.40
N ASP A 87 -25.47 -7.84 -5.84
CA ASP A 87 -26.13 -7.78 -4.52
C ASP A 87 -25.14 -7.72 -3.35
N SER A 88 -23.90 -8.14 -3.57
CA SER A 88 -22.82 -8.11 -2.59
C SER A 88 -21.48 -7.87 -3.26
N LEU A 89 -20.61 -7.16 -2.55
CA LEU A 89 -19.28 -6.78 -2.99
C LEU A 89 -18.20 -7.53 -2.22
N MET A 90 -17.20 -8.03 -2.94
CA MET A 90 -15.96 -8.53 -2.36
C MET A 90 -15.09 -7.37 -1.87
N THR A 91 -14.08 -7.66 -1.03
CA THR A 91 -13.24 -6.61 -0.40
C THR A 91 -12.63 -5.63 -1.40
N HIS A 92 -12.13 -6.11 -2.54
CA HIS A 92 -11.53 -5.22 -3.55
C HIS A 92 -12.58 -4.36 -4.27
N GLU A 93 -13.76 -4.90 -4.55
CA GLU A 93 -14.88 -4.17 -5.14
C GLU A 93 -15.39 -3.08 -4.18
N LEU A 94 -15.46 -3.40 -2.89
CA LEU A 94 -15.80 -2.44 -1.84
C LEU A 94 -14.80 -1.28 -1.80
N LEU A 95 -13.49 -1.55 -1.88
CA LEU A 95 -12.46 -0.50 -1.94
C LEU A 95 -12.63 0.39 -3.17
N TYR A 96 -12.92 -0.20 -4.33
CA TYR A 96 -13.17 0.55 -5.56
C TYR A 96 -14.41 1.44 -5.45
N VAL A 97 -15.51 0.92 -4.91
CA VAL A 97 -16.75 1.69 -4.75
C VAL A 97 -16.57 2.80 -3.72
N LEU A 98 -15.89 2.52 -2.60
CA LEU A 98 -15.63 3.52 -1.56
C LEU A 98 -14.53 4.52 -1.92
N LYS A 99 -13.81 4.35 -3.02
CA LYS A 99 -12.70 5.22 -3.40
C LYS A 99 -13.00 6.73 -3.34
N PRO A 100 -14.16 7.25 -3.80
CA PRO A 100 -14.48 8.67 -3.64
C PRO A 100 -14.51 9.12 -2.17
N TYR A 101 -14.99 8.26 -1.28
CA TYR A 101 -14.99 8.51 0.16
C TYR A 101 -13.59 8.40 0.76
N LEU A 102 -12.79 7.42 0.33
CA LEU A 102 -11.39 7.29 0.75
C LEU A 102 -10.55 8.51 0.33
N ASP A 103 -10.76 9.03 -0.86
CA ASP A 103 -10.09 10.25 -1.37
C ASP A 103 -10.54 11.49 -0.61
N TRP A 104 -11.84 11.61 -0.31
CA TRP A 104 -12.35 12.70 0.52
C TRP A 104 -11.76 12.67 1.94
N MET A 105 -11.67 11.49 2.56
CA MET A 105 -11.00 11.34 3.85
C MET A 105 -9.52 11.72 3.78
N GLN A 106 -8.80 11.28 2.73
CA GLN A 106 -7.40 11.62 2.51
C GLN A 106 -7.20 13.13 2.31
N TRP A 107 -8.15 13.82 1.67
CA TRP A 107 -8.12 15.27 1.51
C TRP A 107 -8.31 16.01 2.83
N ILE A 108 -9.16 15.51 3.73
CA ILE A 108 -9.33 16.06 5.09
C ILE A 108 -8.06 15.86 5.91
N ASP A 109 -7.53 14.64 5.90
CA ASP A 109 -6.26 14.31 6.56
C ASP A 109 -5.55 13.18 5.79
N PRO A 110 -4.30 13.40 5.33
CA PRO A 110 -3.56 12.41 4.56
C PRO A 110 -3.24 11.12 5.33
N HIS A 111 -3.45 11.09 6.65
CA HIS A 111 -3.28 9.93 7.52
C HIS A 111 -4.57 9.10 7.69
N LEU A 112 -5.74 9.62 7.29
CA LEU A 112 -6.99 8.86 7.30
C LEU A 112 -7.00 7.85 6.15
N ARG A 113 -6.52 6.64 6.45
CA ARG A 113 -6.33 5.57 5.48
C ARG A 113 -6.96 4.27 5.95
N VAL A 114 -7.56 3.57 5.01
CA VAL A 114 -8.10 2.23 5.19
C VAL A 114 -7.09 1.24 4.66
N ASP A 115 -6.79 0.23 5.47
CA ASP A 115 -5.95 -0.89 5.07
C ASP A 115 -6.81 -2.14 4.84
N SER A 116 -6.59 -2.80 3.72
CA SER A 116 -7.31 -4.01 3.31
C SER A 116 -6.77 -5.22 4.04
N ASN A 117 -7.35 -5.57 5.20
CA ASN A 117 -6.87 -6.71 5.98
C ASN A 117 -7.68 -7.98 5.73
N TYR A 118 -6.96 -9.06 5.42
CA TYR A 118 -7.51 -10.37 5.12
C TYR A 118 -7.27 -11.33 6.28
N ALA A 119 -8.26 -12.15 6.60
CA ALA A 119 -8.11 -13.25 7.55
C ALA A 119 -7.59 -14.50 6.83
N PHE A 120 -6.79 -15.30 7.52
CA PHE A 120 -6.22 -16.54 7.00
C PHE A 120 -6.50 -17.70 7.94
N GLU A 121 -6.80 -18.87 7.41
CA GLU A 121 -7.21 -20.03 8.21
C GLU A 121 -6.15 -20.50 9.22
N ASP A 122 -4.89 -20.49 8.79
CA ASP A 122 -3.75 -20.96 9.57
C ASP A 122 -3.14 -19.90 10.49
N VAL A 123 -3.64 -18.66 10.42
CA VAL A 123 -3.17 -17.56 11.28
C VAL A 123 -4.07 -17.47 12.51
N ARG A 124 -3.53 -17.91 13.66
CA ARG A 124 -4.27 -18.04 14.92
C ARG A 124 -3.65 -17.26 16.08
N ASP A 125 -2.52 -16.60 15.85
CA ASP A 125 -1.82 -15.78 16.83
C ASP A 125 -0.78 -14.89 16.14
N THR A 126 -0.13 -14.02 16.92
CA THR A 126 0.91 -13.12 16.41
C THR A 126 2.12 -13.88 15.84
N LYS A 127 2.41 -15.10 16.33
CA LYS A 127 3.56 -15.90 15.90
C LYS A 127 3.32 -16.51 14.52
N SER A 128 2.16 -17.13 14.31
CA SER A 128 1.67 -17.64 13.04
C SER A 128 1.49 -16.51 12.02
N LEU A 129 1.01 -15.32 12.43
CA LEU A 129 0.97 -14.15 11.56
C LEU A 129 2.38 -13.74 11.08
N LYS A 130 3.35 -13.64 12.00
CA LYS A 130 4.75 -13.33 11.65
C LYS A 130 5.34 -14.38 10.71
N SER A 131 5.06 -15.66 10.96
CA SER A 131 5.49 -16.79 10.14
C SER A 131 4.83 -16.80 8.75
N PHE A 132 3.58 -16.36 8.65
CA PHE A 132 2.87 -16.22 7.39
C PHE A 132 3.45 -15.05 6.57
N ILE A 133 3.59 -13.87 7.20
CA ILE A 133 4.14 -12.67 6.55
C ILE A 133 5.57 -12.91 6.05
N SER A 134 6.38 -13.72 6.74
CA SER A 134 7.75 -14.03 6.30
C SER A 134 7.80 -14.89 5.03
N GLN A 135 6.72 -15.60 4.69
CA GLN A 135 6.62 -16.41 3.47
C GLN A 135 6.24 -15.58 2.24
N ILE A 136 5.58 -14.43 2.44
CA ILE A 136 5.18 -13.53 1.35
C ILE A 136 6.42 -12.95 0.70
N LYS A 137 6.64 -13.29 -0.57
CA LYS A 137 7.70 -12.69 -1.36
C LYS A 137 7.27 -11.34 -1.91
N ARG A 138 8.21 -10.40 -1.93
CA ARG A 138 7.99 -9.02 -2.36
C ARG A 138 8.87 -8.70 -3.56
N LEU A 139 8.35 -7.87 -4.45
CA LEU A 139 9.13 -7.25 -5.51
C LEU A 139 10.20 -6.32 -4.92
N GLY A 140 11.39 -6.36 -5.50
CA GLY A 140 12.53 -5.51 -5.15
C GLY A 140 12.45 -4.07 -5.69
N VAL A 141 11.24 -3.53 -5.87
CA VAL A 141 11.03 -2.24 -6.55
C VAL A 141 10.16 -1.29 -5.75
N ARG A 142 10.35 0.00 -6.00
CA ARG A 142 9.49 1.10 -5.53
C ARG A 142 9.04 1.88 -6.74
N PHE A 143 7.78 2.30 -6.71
CA PHE A 143 7.21 3.08 -7.79
C PHE A 143 7.03 4.54 -7.37
N MET A 144 7.10 5.43 -8.35
CA MET A 144 6.63 6.80 -8.29
C MET A 144 5.44 6.92 -9.23
N LEU A 145 4.34 7.50 -8.75
CA LEU A 145 3.21 7.88 -9.57
C LEU A 145 3.46 9.27 -10.13
N ILE A 146 3.47 9.38 -11.45
CA ILE A 146 3.51 10.65 -12.18
C ILE A 146 2.22 10.72 -12.99
N ASN A 147 1.30 11.59 -12.56
CA ASN A 147 -0.08 11.63 -13.05
C ASN A 147 -0.77 10.26 -12.91
N ASP A 148 -0.97 9.54 -14.01
CA ASP A 148 -1.61 8.23 -14.12
C ASP A 148 -0.61 7.10 -14.42
N THR A 149 0.68 7.40 -14.46
CA THR A 149 1.74 6.47 -14.84
C THR A 149 2.56 6.05 -13.64
N LEU A 150 2.69 4.73 -13.43
CA LEU A 150 3.64 4.16 -12.47
C LEU A 150 5.02 4.05 -13.11
N VAL A 151 6.01 4.69 -12.51
CA VAL A 151 7.41 4.65 -12.95
C VAL A 151 8.27 4.01 -11.86
N VAL A 152 9.27 3.23 -12.23
CA VAL A 152 10.23 2.68 -11.27
C VAL A 152 11.08 3.81 -10.70
N ASN A 153 10.89 4.07 -9.41
CA ASN A 153 11.70 5.03 -8.66
C ASN A 153 12.99 4.38 -8.16
N ARG A 154 12.91 3.12 -7.71
CA ARG A 154 14.05 2.34 -7.20
C ARG A 154 13.88 0.88 -7.52
N SER A 155 15.00 0.22 -7.78
CA SER A 155 15.06 -1.21 -8.03
C SER A 155 16.32 -1.82 -7.42
N ILE A 156 16.18 -2.99 -6.81
CA ILE A 156 17.29 -3.91 -6.53
C ILE A 156 17.21 -5.15 -7.42
N ASP A 157 16.25 -5.18 -8.34
CA ASP A 157 16.03 -6.24 -9.31
C ASP A 157 16.94 -6.00 -10.53
N PRO A 158 17.74 -7.00 -10.97
CA PRO A 158 18.67 -6.84 -12.07
C PRO A 158 18.00 -6.65 -13.44
N HIS A 159 16.70 -6.96 -13.57
CA HIS A 159 15.97 -6.87 -14.83
C HIS A 159 15.14 -5.59 -14.98
N ILE A 160 15.05 -4.80 -13.90
CA ILE A 160 14.19 -3.62 -13.83
C ILE A 160 15.05 -2.39 -13.50
N GLU A 161 14.96 -1.37 -14.35
CA GLU A 161 15.76 -0.16 -14.28
C GLU A 161 14.94 1.00 -13.69
N VAL A 162 15.64 1.93 -13.05
CA VAL A 162 15.03 3.20 -12.62
C VAL A 162 14.59 3.98 -13.86
N GLY A 163 13.34 4.46 -13.86
CA GLY A 163 12.73 5.13 -15.00
C GLY A 163 11.85 4.24 -15.88
N ASP A 164 11.88 2.92 -15.71
CA ASP A 164 10.95 2.02 -16.42
C ASP A 164 9.50 2.37 -16.08
N MET A 165 8.64 2.49 -17.10
CA MET A 165 7.20 2.67 -16.87
C MET A 165 6.54 1.30 -16.71
N ILE A 166 5.80 1.10 -15.62
CA ILE A 166 5.08 -0.13 -15.37
C ILE A 166 3.77 -0.11 -16.15
N VAL A 167 3.62 -1.06 -17.07
CA VAL A 167 2.38 -1.26 -17.83
C VAL A 167 1.48 -2.25 -17.11
N ARG A 168 2.06 -3.35 -16.61
CA ARG A 168 1.31 -4.47 -16.04
C ARG A 168 2.14 -5.23 -15.02
N ILE A 169 1.51 -5.70 -13.96
CA ILE A 169 2.09 -6.64 -13.00
C ILE A 169 1.21 -7.89 -12.98
N ASN A 170 1.80 -9.03 -13.32
CA ASN A 170 1.12 -10.28 -13.61
C ASN A 170 0.04 -10.08 -14.70
N ASP A 171 -1.21 -10.30 -14.32
CA ASP A 171 -2.40 -10.14 -15.14
C ASP A 171 -3.13 -8.81 -14.89
N ALA A 172 -2.57 -7.90 -14.09
CA ALA A 172 -3.20 -6.65 -13.69
C ALA A 172 -2.53 -5.43 -14.32
N ASP A 173 -3.29 -4.67 -15.10
CA ASP A 173 -2.79 -3.42 -15.70
C ASP A 173 -2.51 -2.38 -14.61
N ALA A 174 -1.44 -1.61 -14.78
CA ALA A 174 -1.05 -0.56 -13.84
C ALA A 174 -2.19 0.46 -13.60
N SER A 175 -2.90 0.84 -14.66
CA SER A 175 -4.06 1.72 -14.59
C SER A 175 -5.18 1.15 -13.72
N GLN A 176 -5.44 -0.16 -13.83
CA GLN A 176 -6.42 -0.85 -13.00
C GLN A 176 -5.98 -0.88 -11.54
N LEU A 177 -4.71 -1.20 -11.26
CA LEU A 177 -4.17 -1.21 -9.90
C LEU A 177 -4.34 0.15 -9.22
N LEU A 178 -4.16 1.25 -9.96
CA LEU A 178 -4.27 2.61 -9.43
C LEU A 178 -5.68 2.95 -8.95
N HIS A 179 -6.73 2.36 -9.53
CA HIS A 179 -8.13 2.58 -9.09
C HIS A 179 -8.39 2.14 -7.64
N TYR A 180 -7.57 1.24 -7.11
CA TYR A 180 -7.68 0.70 -5.75
C TYR A 180 -6.64 1.31 -4.79
N SER A 181 -5.92 2.35 -5.20
CA SER A 181 -4.80 2.92 -4.47
C SER A 181 -5.00 4.40 -4.13
N TYR A 182 -4.42 4.85 -3.02
CA TYR A 182 -4.37 6.27 -2.68
C TYR A 182 -3.49 7.04 -3.68
N HIS A 183 -3.75 8.34 -3.87
CA HIS A 183 -3.00 9.20 -4.80
C HIS A 183 -1.63 9.63 -4.25
N ASP A 184 -0.90 8.70 -3.64
CA ASP A 184 0.44 8.97 -3.13
C ASP A 184 1.44 9.04 -4.29
N ARG A 185 2.36 10.00 -4.19
CA ARG A 185 3.48 10.11 -5.15
C ARG A 185 4.35 8.86 -5.15
N TYR A 186 4.54 8.20 -4.02
CA TYR A 186 5.35 6.99 -3.91
C TYR A 186 4.47 5.79 -3.59
N GLN A 187 4.57 4.77 -4.43
CA GLN A 187 3.74 3.57 -4.33
C GLN A 187 4.60 2.35 -4.02
N VAL A 188 4.06 1.48 -3.18
CA VAL A 188 4.66 0.19 -2.85
C VAL A 188 3.90 -0.89 -3.61
N PRO A 189 4.55 -1.73 -4.44
CA PRO A 189 3.86 -2.75 -5.24
C PRO A 189 2.96 -3.65 -4.40
N MET A 190 3.43 -4.00 -3.19
CA MET A 190 2.67 -4.81 -2.24
C MET A 190 1.32 -4.17 -1.89
N THR A 191 1.25 -2.86 -1.66
CA THR A 191 -0.01 -2.16 -1.31
C THR A 191 -0.98 -2.15 -2.49
N LEU A 192 -0.48 -1.84 -3.70
CA LEU A 192 -1.29 -1.86 -4.93
C LEU A 192 -1.92 -3.24 -5.15
N LEU A 193 -1.10 -4.29 -5.09
CA LEU A 193 -1.53 -5.67 -5.29
C LEU A 193 -2.36 -6.23 -4.12
N LYS A 194 -2.18 -5.71 -2.89
CA LYS A 194 -3.00 -6.08 -1.74
C LYS A 194 -4.43 -5.60 -1.95
N ASN A 195 -4.60 -4.33 -2.31
CA ASN A 195 -5.91 -3.73 -2.55
C ASN A 195 -6.60 -4.30 -3.80
N TYR A 196 -5.82 -4.69 -4.81
CA TYR A 196 -6.33 -5.39 -5.98
C TYR A 196 -6.45 -6.90 -5.71
N ASN A 197 -7.54 -7.31 -5.08
CA ASN A 197 -7.93 -8.71 -4.86
C ASN A 197 -6.81 -9.60 -4.27
N ALA A 198 -6.06 -9.08 -3.30
CA ALA A 198 -4.97 -9.78 -2.63
C ALA A 198 -3.91 -10.42 -3.57
N ARG A 199 -3.71 -9.88 -4.78
CA ARG A 199 -2.74 -10.39 -5.77
C ARG A 199 -1.28 -10.37 -5.31
N HIS A 200 -0.97 -9.73 -4.19
CA HIS A 200 0.32 -9.81 -3.52
C HIS A 200 0.67 -11.19 -2.92
N LEU A 201 -0.31 -12.11 -2.82
CA LEU A 201 -0.11 -13.46 -2.25
C LEU A 201 0.46 -14.45 -3.29
N THR A 202 1.54 -14.05 -3.95
CA THR A 202 2.29 -14.85 -4.92
C THR A 202 3.80 -14.76 -4.66
N ASN A 203 4.55 -15.75 -5.17
CA ASN A 203 6.02 -15.77 -5.07
C ASN A 203 6.72 -15.52 -6.40
N LYS A 204 5.96 -15.38 -7.49
CA LYS A 204 6.45 -15.07 -8.82
C LYS A 204 5.69 -13.87 -9.34
N TYR A 205 6.43 -12.96 -9.95
CA TYR A 205 5.87 -11.79 -10.59
C TYR A 205 6.41 -11.70 -12.01
N THR A 206 5.52 -11.52 -12.96
CA THR A 206 5.89 -11.15 -14.32
C THR A 206 5.51 -9.68 -14.50
N ILE A 207 6.42 -8.84 -14.94
CA ILE A 207 6.19 -7.40 -15.09
C ILE A 207 6.35 -7.03 -16.56
N THR A 208 5.33 -6.39 -17.11
CA THR A 208 5.43 -5.72 -18.41
C THR A 208 5.75 -4.25 -18.16
N LEU A 209 6.84 -3.78 -18.77
CA LEU A 209 7.36 -2.43 -18.63
C LEU A 209 7.63 -1.79 -19.99
N LEU A 210 7.62 -0.46 -20.06
CA LEU A 210 8.13 0.31 -21.18
C LEU A 210 9.48 0.91 -20.81
N ARG A 211 10.49 0.67 -21.66
CA ARG A 211 11.83 1.25 -21.57
C ARG A 211 12.17 1.85 -22.93
N ASN A 212 12.50 3.15 -22.97
CA ASN A 212 12.82 3.86 -24.20
C ASN A 212 11.75 3.71 -25.33
N GLY A 213 10.48 3.59 -24.94
CA GLY A 213 9.36 3.40 -25.87
C GLY A 213 9.09 1.95 -26.30
N GLU A 214 9.93 1.00 -25.89
CA GLU A 214 9.77 -0.42 -26.21
C GLU A 214 9.19 -1.19 -25.02
N GLN A 215 8.31 -2.14 -25.31
CA GLN A 215 7.69 -2.98 -24.30
C GLN A 215 8.54 -4.22 -24.02
N HIS A 216 8.90 -4.41 -22.75
CA HIS A 216 9.60 -5.58 -22.27
C HIS A 216 8.75 -6.32 -21.26
N THR A 217 8.84 -7.65 -21.23
CA THR A 217 8.24 -8.46 -20.17
C THR A 217 9.35 -9.24 -19.48
N VAL A 218 9.43 -9.09 -18.17
CA VAL A 218 10.48 -9.69 -17.34
C VAL A 218 9.86 -10.52 -16.22
N ASP A 219 10.49 -11.64 -15.89
CA ASP A 219 10.22 -12.35 -14.65
C ASP A 219 11.02 -11.70 -13.53
N ALA A 220 10.31 -10.99 -12.64
CA ALA A 220 10.93 -10.22 -11.59
C ALA A 220 11.45 -11.12 -10.46
N THR A 221 12.62 -10.75 -9.94
CA THR A 221 13.22 -11.35 -8.75
C THR A 221 12.37 -11.02 -7.53
N THR A 222 12.21 -12.01 -6.65
CA THR A 222 11.39 -11.88 -5.44
C THR A 222 12.20 -12.12 -4.17
N TYR A 223 11.90 -11.33 -3.15
CA TYR A 223 12.71 -11.24 -1.94
C TYR A 223 11.84 -11.45 -0.71
N ASN A 224 12.42 -11.97 0.38
CA ASN A 224 11.70 -11.98 1.66
C ASN A 224 11.56 -10.55 2.18
N GLY A 225 10.41 -10.19 2.79
CA GLY A 225 10.11 -8.80 3.12
C GLY A 225 11.17 -8.06 3.96
N ASN A 226 11.81 -8.74 4.92
CA ASN A 226 12.89 -8.16 5.72
C ASN A 226 14.19 -7.97 4.91
N GLN A 227 14.45 -8.83 3.92
CA GLN A 227 15.61 -8.73 3.04
C GLN A 227 15.38 -7.61 2.01
N THR A 228 14.19 -7.52 1.43
CA THR A 228 13.84 -6.43 0.49
C THR A 228 14.08 -5.08 1.14
N PHE A 229 13.53 -4.85 2.33
CA PHE A 229 13.69 -3.57 3.01
C PHE A 229 15.16 -3.26 3.29
N LYS A 230 15.91 -4.21 3.85
CA LYS A 230 17.33 -4.01 4.13
C LYS A 230 18.15 -3.73 2.87
N GLN A 231 17.94 -4.50 1.80
CA GLN A 231 18.67 -4.33 0.54
C GLN A 231 18.32 -3.02 -0.15
N MET A 232 17.05 -2.61 -0.13
CA MET A 232 16.65 -1.30 -0.65
C MET A 232 17.29 -0.17 0.17
N VAL A 233 17.32 -0.27 1.50
CA VAL A 233 17.96 0.73 2.38
C VAL A 233 19.48 0.75 2.23
N ILE A 234 20.11 -0.39 1.95
CA ILE A 234 21.56 -0.47 1.71
C ILE A 234 21.90 0.09 0.32
N ASN A 235 21.06 -0.20 -0.68
CA ASN A 235 21.23 0.31 -2.05
C ASN A 235 20.79 1.76 -2.20
N ASP A 236 19.99 2.29 -1.26
CA ASP A 236 19.84 3.73 -1.02
C ASP A 236 21.20 4.25 -0.54
N GLN A 237 22.16 4.34 -1.46
CA GLN A 237 23.39 5.06 -1.23
C GLN A 237 22.98 6.50 -0.93
N PHE A 238 23.20 6.92 0.31
CA PHE A 238 23.09 8.32 0.69
C PHE A 238 23.84 9.16 -0.34
N LYS A 239 23.12 10.06 -1.02
CA LYS A 239 23.77 10.94 -1.98
C LYS A 239 24.53 11.99 -1.20
N THR A 240 25.85 11.86 -1.24
CA THR A 240 26.78 12.82 -0.64
C THR A 240 27.58 13.45 -1.74
N LYS A 241 27.79 14.76 -1.65
CA LYS A 241 28.62 15.49 -2.61
C LYS A 241 29.38 16.58 -1.90
N LEU A 242 30.68 16.64 -2.14
CA LEU A 242 31.52 17.75 -1.70
C LEU A 242 31.72 18.70 -2.88
N TYR A 243 31.34 19.96 -2.69
CA TYR A 243 31.61 21.06 -3.60
C TYR A 243 32.86 21.76 -3.07
N GLU A 244 34.03 21.30 -3.52
CA GLU A 244 35.34 21.70 -2.97
C GLU A 244 35.61 23.19 -3.13
N GLN A 245 35.27 23.77 -4.29
CA GLN A 245 35.52 25.19 -4.58
C GLN A 245 34.72 26.11 -3.66
N GLU A 246 33.47 25.72 -3.40
CA GLU A 246 32.52 26.45 -2.57
C GLU A 246 32.64 26.12 -1.08
N LYS A 247 33.46 25.11 -0.74
CA LYS A 247 33.58 24.55 0.62
C LYS A 247 32.23 24.10 1.21
N VAL A 248 31.35 23.57 0.38
CA VAL A 248 30.00 23.12 0.78
C VAL A 248 29.89 21.60 0.70
N GLY A 249 29.44 20.99 1.79
CA GLY A 249 29.06 19.57 1.81
C GLY A 249 27.55 19.41 1.65
N TYR A 250 27.13 18.54 0.73
CA TYR A 250 25.74 18.12 0.54
C TYR A 250 25.56 16.68 1.01
N LEU A 251 24.50 16.43 1.75
CA LEU A 251 24.06 15.09 2.15
C LEU A 251 22.53 15.03 2.03
N GLU A 252 22.03 14.04 1.31
CA GLU A 252 20.61 13.77 1.17
C GLU A 252 20.11 12.77 2.23
N ILE A 253 19.01 13.11 2.90
CA ILE A 253 18.26 12.18 3.76
C ILE A 253 16.88 11.99 3.12
N GLU A 254 16.69 10.88 2.42
CA GLU A 254 15.45 10.64 1.69
C GLU A 254 14.31 10.15 2.61
N GLN A 255 14.63 9.39 3.66
CA GLN A 255 13.63 8.86 4.61
C GLN A 255 14.24 8.49 5.96
N PHE A 256 13.39 8.43 6.97
CA PHE A 256 13.73 7.88 8.30
C PHE A 256 13.25 6.43 8.42
N TYR A 257 13.98 5.66 9.20
CA TYR A 257 13.74 4.24 9.43
C TYR A 257 13.28 3.98 10.87
N PRO A 258 12.57 2.87 11.14
CA PRO A 258 12.25 2.45 12.51
C PRO A 258 13.50 2.31 13.39
N ASN A 259 14.65 1.97 12.79
CA ASN A 259 15.96 2.01 13.43
C ASN A 259 16.92 2.86 12.59
N ASN A 260 17.21 4.07 13.08
CA ASN A 260 18.07 5.05 12.41
C ASN A 260 19.56 4.91 12.74
N SER A 261 20.00 3.85 13.44
CA SER A 261 21.41 3.72 13.82
C SER A 261 22.37 3.72 12.63
N TYR A 262 21.99 3.10 11.51
CA TYR A 262 22.79 3.12 10.28
C TYR A 262 22.84 4.52 9.65
N LEU A 263 21.68 5.19 9.55
CA LEU A 263 21.56 6.58 9.07
C LEU A 263 22.42 7.54 9.90
N ILE A 264 22.30 7.48 11.23
CA ILE A 264 23.06 8.34 12.16
C ILE A 264 24.57 8.10 12.01
N LYS A 265 24.98 6.82 11.92
CA LYS A 265 26.39 6.47 11.71
C LYS A 265 26.89 7.04 10.39
N HIS A 266 26.12 6.90 9.31
CA HIS A 266 26.49 7.42 7.99
C HIS A 266 26.64 8.94 8.01
N ILE A 267 25.63 9.67 8.50
CA ILE A 267 25.66 11.14 8.63
C ILE A 267 26.89 11.60 9.40
N LYS A 268 27.19 10.96 10.54
CA LYS A 268 28.36 11.31 11.36
C LYS A 268 29.66 11.09 10.60
N THR A 269 29.81 9.96 9.90
CA THR A 269 30.99 9.68 9.09
C THR A 269 31.16 10.72 7.98
N THR A 270 30.11 11.01 7.21
CA THR A 270 30.18 11.98 6.10
C THR A 270 30.49 13.40 6.58
N ILE A 271 29.86 13.86 7.67
CA ILE A 271 30.16 15.18 8.23
C ILE A 271 31.63 15.27 8.66
N ASN A 272 32.18 14.22 9.26
CA ASN A 272 33.59 14.19 9.64
C ASN A 272 34.52 14.19 8.42
N GLU A 273 34.15 13.51 7.34
CA GLU A 273 34.89 13.55 6.06
C GLU A 273 34.86 14.94 5.44
N PHE A 274 33.70 15.60 5.40
CA PHE A 274 33.61 16.99 4.92
C PHE A 274 34.46 17.95 5.74
N LYS A 275 34.48 17.81 7.07
CA LYS A 275 35.35 18.63 7.94
C LYS A 275 36.84 18.41 7.66
N LYS A 276 37.26 17.16 7.44
CA LYS A 276 38.66 16.84 7.10
C LYS A 276 39.08 17.45 5.75
N ASN A 277 38.20 17.42 4.76
CA ASN A 277 38.53 17.83 3.39
C ASN A 277 38.38 19.35 3.13
N ASN A 278 37.59 20.08 3.92
CA ASN A 278 37.34 21.52 3.70
C ASN A 278 38.19 22.50 4.51
N HIS A 279 39.25 22.08 5.21
CA HIS A 279 40.07 22.96 6.07
C HIS A 279 39.22 23.94 6.91
N TYR A 280 38.30 23.39 7.71
CA TYR A 280 37.78 24.07 8.89
C TYR A 280 38.53 23.62 10.13
#